data_AF-A0AAN7A6I9-F1
#
_entry.id   AF-A0AAN7A6I9-F1
#
_cell.length_a   1.000
_cell.length_b   1.000
_cell.length_c   1.000
_cell.angle_alpha   90.00
_cell.angle_beta   90.00
_cell.angle_gamma   90.00
#
_symmetry.space_group_name_H-M   'P 1'
#
loop_
_entity.id
_entity.type
_entity.pdbx_description
1 polymer ?
#
loop_
_entity_poly.entity_id
_entity_poly.type
_entity_poly.pdbx_seq_one_letter_code
_entity_poly.pdbx_strand_id
1 'polypeptide(L)'
;MTTQPTPDQTLLAFNTYPWASDREFMQSLVTTLGPLLSPQSLSSPFTKSQVLSSILSLRASYYTAKFNVPINPLPSTSQTNLPSPDEEILRKSSWLYVNIQKKLHNTSIPPELQQQQQAQEDVPEWQKSGGIKVDLSKKAVDDDGEQGEGGDRKGEYPNKFRAIIEAVTTGKTIEGIREIEERVVRVEGVSPVGGRKVPLKPWEKNKAMVVENGAAGPGEEGGNHFGKVLDEDFPPLPEA
;
A
#
# COMPACT_ATOMS: atom_id res chain seq x y z
N MET A 1 49.52 -33.04 6.79
CA MET A 1 49.86 -31.97 5.83
C MET A 1 48.59 -31.60 5.11
N THR A 2 47.96 -30.49 5.51
CA THR A 2 46.70 -30.02 4.90
C THR A 2 47.06 -29.19 3.68
N THR A 3 47.07 -29.82 2.50
CA THR A 3 47.30 -29.12 1.24
C THR A 3 46.12 -28.18 0.99
N GLN A 4 46.36 -26.86 1.05
CA GLN A 4 45.36 -25.86 0.68
C GLN A 4 44.92 -26.09 -0.78
N PRO A 5 43.62 -26.12 -1.09
CA PRO A 5 43.14 -26.33 -2.44
C PRO A 5 43.59 -25.17 -3.34
N THR A 6 43.99 -25.48 -4.57
CA THR A 6 44.33 -24.45 -5.56
C THR A 6 43.08 -23.61 -5.91
N PRO A 7 43.23 -22.32 -6.24
CA PRO A 7 42.09 -21.44 -6.49
C PRO A 7 41.14 -21.97 -7.57
N ASP A 8 41.67 -22.58 -8.63
CA ASP A 8 40.86 -23.17 -9.71
C ASP A 8 40.02 -24.36 -9.23
N GLN A 9 40.57 -25.21 -8.35
CA GLN A 9 39.81 -26.32 -7.76
C GLN A 9 38.70 -25.82 -6.84
N THR A 10 38.94 -24.73 -6.09
CA THR A 10 37.91 -24.13 -5.24
C THR A 10 36.75 -23.55 -6.05
N LEU A 11 37.04 -22.91 -7.19
CA LEU A 11 36.02 -22.36 -8.09
C LEU A 11 35.22 -23.46 -8.81
N LEU A 12 35.88 -24.56 -9.19
CA LEU A 12 35.20 -25.72 -9.74
C LEU A 12 34.22 -26.31 -8.71
N ALA A 13 34.69 -26.55 -7.49
CA ALA A 13 33.85 -27.04 -6.39
C ALA A 13 32.66 -26.10 -6.09
N PHE A 14 32.88 -24.78 -6.14
CA PHE A 14 31.85 -23.77 -5.95
C PHE A 14 30.76 -23.81 -7.05
N ASN A 15 31.15 -24.01 -8.31
CA ASN A 15 30.19 -24.05 -9.41
C ASN A 15 29.48 -25.41 -9.54
N THR A 16 30.13 -26.51 -9.15
CA THR A 16 29.54 -27.86 -9.15
C THR A 16 28.62 -28.11 -7.93
N TYR A 17 28.65 -27.24 -6.92
CA TYR A 17 27.83 -27.39 -5.72
C TYR A 17 26.31 -27.44 -6.04
N PRO A 18 25.52 -28.34 -5.40
CA PRO A 18 24.09 -28.50 -5.69
C PRO A 18 23.23 -27.39 -5.06
N TRP A 19 23.38 -26.16 -5.54
CA TRP A 19 22.71 -24.95 -5.04
C TRP A 19 21.18 -25.08 -4.96
N ALA A 20 20.58 -25.70 -5.98
CA ALA A 20 19.13 -25.87 -6.03
C ALA A 20 18.59 -26.79 -4.93
N SER A 21 19.37 -27.75 -4.45
CA SER A 21 18.95 -28.73 -3.44
C SER A 21 19.12 -28.23 -2.01
N ASP A 22 19.92 -27.19 -1.81
CA ASP A 22 20.20 -26.64 -0.49
C ASP A 22 19.02 -25.77 -0.01
N ARG A 23 18.25 -26.29 0.95
CA ARG A 23 17.07 -25.61 1.48
C ARG A 23 17.40 -24.33 2.24
N GLU A 24 18.48 -24.33 3.02
CA GLU A 24 18.89 -23.18 3.84
C GLU A 24 19.28 -22.01 2.94
N PHE A 25 20.05 -22.30 1.89
CA PHE A 25 20.40 -21.31 0.87
C PHE A 25 19.17 -20.78 0.12
N MET A 26 18.28 -21.66 -0.34
CA MET A 26 17.09 -21.21 -1.08
C MET A 26 16.15 -20.39 -0.20
N GLN A 27 16.04 -20.71 1.09
CA GLN A 27 15.24 -19.94 2.05
C GLN A 27 15.86 -18.57 2.33
N SER A 28 17.18 -18.48 2.51
CA SER A 28 17.87 -17.19 2.70
C SER A 28 17.76 -16.32 1.45
N LEU A 29 17.82 -16.92 0.27
CA LEU A 29 17.67 -16.25 -1.01
C LEU A 29 16.25 -15.70 -1.20
N VAL A 30 15.21 -16.50 -0.93
CA VAL A 30 13.82 -16.04 -0.99
C VAL A 30 13.54 -14.96 0.05
N THR A 31 14.15 -15.04 1.23
CA THR A 31 14.00 -14.02 2.28
C THR A 31 14.66 -12.70 1.88
N THR A 32 15.86 -12.76 1.28
CA THR A 32 16.64 -11.57 0.92
C THR A 32 16.11 -10.89 -0.35
N LEU A 33 15.76 -11.68 -1.36
CA LEU A 33 15.35 -11.17 -2.68
C LEU A 33 13.83 -11.09 -2.85
N GLY A 34 13.04 -11.67 -1.95
CA GLY A 34 11.59 -11.90 -2.05
C GLY A 34 10.83 -11.15 -3.15
N PRO A 35 10.54 -9.84 -3.00
CA PRO A 35 9.76 -9.07 -3.97
C PRO A 35 10.39 -9.00 -5.38
N LEU A 36 11.72 -9.06 -5.47
CA LEU A 36 12.46 -9.02 -6.73
C LEU A 36 12.35 -10.34 -7.51
N LEU A 37 11.99 -11.44 -6.85
CA LEU A 37 11.76 -12.75 -7.48
C LEU A 37 10.38 -12.87 -8.14
N SER A 38 9.54 -11.84 -8.01
CA SER A 38 8.24 -11.75 -8.66
C SER A 38 8.39 -11.78 -10.19
N PRO A 39 7.54 -12.51 -10.93
CA PRO A 39 7.61 -12.56 -12.39
C PRO A 39 7.48 -11.17 -13.03
N GLN A 40 6.73 -10.25 -12.40
CA GLN A 40 6.59 -8.87 -12.87
C GLN A 40 7.92 -8.10 -12.78
N SER A 41 8.66 -8.28 -11.69
CA SER A 41 9.96 -7.64 -11.47
C SER A 41 11.03 -8.21 -12.41
N LEU A 42 11.00 -9.52 -12.65
CA LEU A 42 11.93 -10.23 -13.53
C LEU A 42 11.70 -9.98 -15.03
N SER A 43 10.59 -9.34 -15.41
CA SER A 43 10.34 -8.95 -16.80
C SER A 43 11.31 -7.88 -17.30
N SER A 44 11.89 -7.07 -16.41
CA SER A 44 12.88 -6.06 -16.78
C SER A 44 14.28 -6.68 -16.87
N PRO A 45 15.03 -6.49 -17.97
CA PRO A 45 16.37 -7.04 -18.13
C PRO A 45 17.37 -6.48 -17.10
N PHE A 46 17.17 -5.23 -16.68
CA PHE A 46 18.00 -4.58 -15.65
C PHE A 46 17.79 -5.21 -14.27
N THR A 47 16.54 -5.45 -13.88
CA THR A 47 16.24 -6.11 -12.62
C THR A 47 16.73 -7.56 -12.64
N LYS A 48 16.60 -8.26 -13.78
CA LYS A 48 17.14 -9.62 -13.94
C LYS A 48 18.65 -9.65 -13.71
N SER A 49 19.42 -8.73 -14.30
CA SER A 49 20.88 -8.70 -14.11
C SER A 49 21.27 -8.35 -12.67
N GLN A 50 20.55 -7.44 -12.02
CA GLN A 50 20.74 -7.12 -10.60
C GLN A 50 20.45 -8.30 -9.68
N VAL A 51 19.40 -9.07 -9.96
CA VAL A 51 19.08 -10.29 -9.21
C VAL A 51 20.17 -11.34 -9.40
N LEU A 52 20.66 -11.54 -10.63
CA LEU A 52 21.75 -12.49 -10.90
C LEU A 52 23.05 -12.11 -10.19
N SER A 53 23.44 -10.83 -10.17
CA SER A 53 24.62 -10.39 -9.43
C SER A 53 24.45 -10.55 -7.91
N SER A 54 23.23 -10.33 -7.41
CA SER A 54 22.88 -10.55 -6.00
C SER A 54 22.95 -12.05 -5.64
N ILE A 55 22.47 -12.93 -6.52
CA ILE A 55 22.57 -14.39 -6.35
C ILE A 55 24.03 -14.82 -6.28
N LEU A 56 24.88 -14.34 -7.17
CA LEU A 56 26.31 -14.67 -7.16
C LEU A 56 26.99 -14.24 -5.86
N SER A 57 26.70 -13.03 -5.39
CA SER A 57 27.21 -12.51 -4.13
C SER A 57 26.76 -13.35 -2.93
N LEU A 58 25.47 -13.70 -2.89
CA LEU A 58 24.90 -14.56 -1.84
C LEU A 58 25.47 -15.98 -1.86
N ARG A 59 25.68 -16.55 -3.05
CA ARG A 59 26.34 -17.86 -3.19
C ARG A 59 27.74 -17.82 -2.62
N ALA A 60 28.53 -16.79 -2.98
CA ALA A 60 29.90 -16.65 -2.51
C ALA A 60 29.94 -16.50 -0.98
N SER A 61 29.09 -15.65 -0.41
CA SER A 61 29.03 -15.47 1.04
C SER A 61 28.57 -16.72 1.78
N TYR A 62 27.55 -17.43 1.28
CA TYR A 62 27.07 -18.68 1.86
C TYR A 62 28.14 -19.79 1.80
N TYR A 63 28.83 -19.93 0.67
CA TYR A 63 29.89 -20.92 0.54
C TYR A 63 31.05 -20.65 1.50
N THR A 64 31.45 -19.39 1.61
CA THR A 64 32.49 -18.97 2.56
C THR A 64 32.07 -19.25 4.00
N ALA A 65 30.81 -18.95 4.37
CA ALA A 65 30.31 -19.26 5.70
C ALA A 65 30.29 -20.76 6.01
N LYS A 66 29.95 -21.60 5.01
CA LYS A 66 29.78 -23.04 5.21
C LYS A 66 31.08 -23.84 5.19
N PHE A 67 31.97 -23.52 4.26
CA PHE A 67 33.22 -24.27 4.04
C PHE A 67 34.45 -23.54 4.58
N ASN A 68 34.29 -22.31 5.08
CA ASN A 68 35.38 -21.46 5.55
C ASN A 68 36.47 -21.22 4.47
N VAL A 69 36.06 -21.25 3.19
CA VAL A 69 36.91 -20.97 2.04
C VAL A 69 36.55 -19.59 1.50
N PRO A 70 37.45 -18.59 1.54
CA PRO A 70 37.18 -17.27 0.98
C PRO A 70 37.11 -17.38 -0.55
N ILE A 71 35.92 -17.15 -1.10
CA ILE A 71 35.73 -17.06 -2.55
C ILE A 71 35.58 -15.58 -2.88
N ASN A 72 36.45 -15.08 -3.75
CA ASN A 72 36.27 -13.75 -4.31
C ASN A 72 35.29 -13.85 -5.49
N PRO A 73 34.07 -13.29 -5.38
CA PRO A 73 33.15 -13.19 -6.51
C PRO A 73 33.67 -12.08 -7.43
N LEU A 74 34.77 -12.33 -8.15
CA LEU A 74 35.13 -11.48 -9.27
C LEU A 74 34.09 -11.70 -10.37
N PRO A 75 33.63 -10.64 -11.06
CA PRO A 75 32.89 -10.77 -12.30
C PRO A 75 33.84 -11.39 -13.33
N SER A 76 33.90 -12.71 -13.38
CA SER A 76 34.83 -13.46 -14.23
C SER A 76 34.38 -13.40 -15.69
N THR A 77 34.87 -12.40 -16.43
CA THR A 77 34.88 -12.36 -17.90
C THR A 77 35.90 -13.31 -18.53
N SER A 78 36.51 -14.24 -17.78
CA SER A 78 37.63 -15.05 -18.30
C SER A 78 37.55 -16.56 -18.07
N GLN A 79 36.52 -17.10 -17.42
CA GLN A 79 36.32 -18.56 -17.40
C GLN A 79 35.16 -18.92 -18.32
N THR A 80 35.44 -18.87 -19.62
CA THR A 80 34.55 -19.30 -20.68
C THR A 80 34.43 -20.83 -20.64
N ASN A 81 33.20 -21.34 -20.72
CA ASN A 81 32.76 -22.74 -20.92
C ASN A 81 32.08 -23.48 -19.76
N LEU A 82 31.98 -22.93 -18.54
CA LEU A 82 31.17 -23.58 -17.50
C LEU A 82 29.75 -22.96 -17.45
N PRO A 83 28.67 -23.75 -17.60
CA PRO A 83 27.31 -23.23 -17.46
C PRO A 83 27.12 -22.69 -16.04
N SER A 84 26.77 -21.40 -15.90
CA SER A 84 26.51 -20.83 -14.59
C SER A 84 25.21 -21.43 -14.01
N PRO A 85 25.22 -21.94 -12.76
CA PRO A 85 24.02 -22.44 -12.11
C PRO A 85 23.02 -21.34 -11.71
N ASP A 86 23.37 -20.06 -11.91
CA ASP A 86 22.55 -18.91 -11.47
C ASP A 86 21.16 -18.87 -12.11
N GLU A 87 21.03 -19.25 -13.39
CA GLU A 87 19.73 -19.26 -14.06
C GLU A 87 18.80 -20.35 -13.52
N GLU A 88 19.36 -21.52 -13.17
CA GLU A 88 18.58 -22.61 -12.56
C GLU A 88 18.11 -22.22 -11.14
N ILE A 89 19.00 -21.60 -10.37
CA ILE A 89 18.69 -21.08 -9.03
C ILE A 89 17.57 -20.04 -9.12
N LEU A 90 17.69 -19.09 -10.06
CA LEU A 90 16.66 -18.06 -10.29
C LEU A 90 15.31 -18.68 -10.65
N ARG A 91 15.29 -19.66 -11.55
CA ARG A 91 14.05 -20.34 -11.95
C ARG A 91 13.37 -21.02 -10.74
N LYS A 92 14.16 -21.73 -9.93
CA LYS A 92 13.65 -22.44 -8.75
C LYS A 92 13.19 -21.48 -7.65
N SER A 93 13.93 -20.41 -7.41
CA SER A 93 13.60 -19.43 -6.36
C SER A 93 12.35 -18.63 -6.71
N SER A 94 12.18 -18.24 -7.98
CA SER A 94 10.95 -17.60 -8.46
C SER A 94 9.74 -18.51 -8.31
N TRP A 95 9.85 -19.80 -8.67
CA TRP A 95 8.78 -20.78 -8.47
C TRP A 95 8.41 -20.95 -6.99
N LEU A 96 9.40 -21.05 -6.10
CA LEU A 96 9.18 -21.13 -4.66
C LEU A 96 8.48 -19.89 -4.12
N TYR A 97 8.91 -18.71 -4.55
CA TYR A 97 8.30 -17.43 -4.15
C TYR A 97 6.82 -17.38 -4.53
N VAL A 98 6.48 -17.71 -5.79
CA VAL A 98 5.07 -17.76 -6.25
C VAL A 98 4.25 -18.75 -5.44
N ASN A 99 4.80 -19.91 -5.09
CA ASN A 99 4.07 -20.90 -4.28
C ASN A 99 3.84 -20.46 -2.84
N ILE A 100 4.80 -19.74 -2.24
CA ILE A 100 4.64 -19.16 -0.92
C ILE A 100 3.53 -18.10 -0.96
N GLN A 101 3.55 -17.21 -1.94
CA GLN A 101 2.47 -16.22 -2.17
C GLN A 101 1.12 -16.92 -2.35
N LYS A 102 1.10 -18.06 -3.06
CA LYS A 102 -0.12 -18.85 -3.24
C LYS A 102 -0.72 -19.40 -1.95
N LYS A 103 0.14 -19.91 -1.08
CA LYS A 103 -0.28 -20.42 0.23
C LYS A 103 -0.79 -19.31 1.14
N LEU A 104 -0.14 -18.15 1.11
CA LEU A 104 -0.56 -16.98 1.88
C LEU A 104 -1.97 -16.50 1.47
N HIS A 105 -2.24 -16.36 0.17
CA HIS A 105 -3.57 -15.91 -0.26
C HIS A 105 -4.68 -16.96 0.02
N ASN A 106 -4.36 -18.25 -0.01
CA ASN A 106 -5.35 -19.31 0.19
C ASN A 106 -5.69 -19.53 1.68
N THR A 107 -4.79 -19.16 2.59
CA THR A 107 -5.01 -19.29 4.03
C THR A 107 -5.92 -18.19 4.59
N SER A 108 -6.30 -17.19 3.77
CA SER A 108 -7.18 -16.08 4.16
C SER A 108 -8.68 -16.37 3.99
N ILE A 109 -9.08 -17.57 3.56
CA ILE A 109 -10.50 -17.91 3.35
C ILE A 109 -10.88 -19.10 4.25
N PRO A 110 -11.66 -18.86 5.33
CA PRO A 110 -12.31 -19.95 6.07
C PRO A 110 -13.20 -20.78 5.12
N PRO A 111 -13.21 -22.13 5.22
CA PRO A 111 -13.98 -22.99 4.32
C PRO A 111 -15.51 -22.75 4.38
N GLU A 112 -16.00 -21.94 5.31
CA GLU A 112 -17.42 -21.60 5.47
C GLU A 112 -17.93 -20.52 4.48
N LEU A 113 -17.05 -19.86 3.73
CA LEU A 113 -17.44 -18.84 2.73
C LEU A 113 -17.32 -19.33 1.26
N GLN A 114 -17.01 -20.59 1.02
CA GLN A 114 -16.88 -21.11 -0.35
C GLN A 114 -18.22 -21.39 -1.05
N GLN A 115 -19.35 -21.29 -0.32
CA GLN A 115 -20.69 -21.50 -0.89
C GLN A 115 -21.39 -20.21 -1.36
N GLN A 116 -20.72 -19.05 -1.36
CA GLN A 116 -21.29 -17.78 -1.88
C GLN A 116 -20.72 -17.31 -3.22
N GLN A 117 -19.80 -18.05 -3.86
CA GLN A 117 -19.27 -17.67 -5.18
C GLN A 117 -20.16 -18.04 -6.38
N GLN A 118 -21.34 -18.63 -6.18
CA GLN A 118 -22.30 -18.89 -7.27
C GLN A 118 -23.39 -17.83 -7.43
N ALA A 119 -23.32 -16.69 -6.72
CA ALA A 119 -24.31 -15.61 -6.81
C ALA A 119 -23.74 -14.26 -7.29
N GLN A 120 -22.64 -14.24 -8.05
CA GLN A 120 -22.04 -13.01 -8.58
C GLN A 120 -22.56 -12.56 -9.96
N GLU A 121 -23.65 -13.15 -10.49
CA GLU A 121 -24.17 -12.73 -11.80
C GLU A 121 -25.02 -11.46 -11.77
N ASP A 122 -25.55 -11.01 -10.63
CA ASP A 122 -26.43 -9.84 -10.57
C ASP A 122 -25.78 -8.62 -9.89
N VAL A 123 -24.65 -8.18 -10.46
CA VAL A 123 -24.06 -6.89 -10.09
C VAL A 123 -24.39 -5.86 -11.18
N PRO A 124 -25.09 -4.75 -10.86
CA PRO A 124 -25.46 -3.71 -11.81
C PRO A 124 -24.28 -3.11 -12.57
N GLU A 125 -24.49 -2.74 -13.84
CA GLU A 125 -23.45 -2.24 -14.76
C GLU A 125 -22.71 -0.98 -14.26
N TRP A 126 -23.36 -0.13 -13.47
CA TRP A 126 -22.73 1.07 -12.88
C TRP A 126 -21.61 0.72 -11.89
N GLN A 127 -21.67 -0.47 -11.26
CA GLN A 127 -20.62 -0.95 -10.36
C GLN A 127 -19.47 -1.63 -11.12
N LYS A 128 -19.71 -2.08 -12.36
CA LYS A 128 -18.69 -2.70 -13.23
C LYS A 128 -17.82 -1.66 -13.95
N SER A 129 -18.35 -0.46 -14.18
CA SER A 129 -17.70 0.61 -14.95
C SER A 129 -17.03 1.69 -14.09
N GLY A 130 -17.40 1.81 -12.81
CA GLY A 130 -16.76 2.71 -11.84
C GLY A 130 -15.49 2.12 -11.21
N GLY A 131 -14.48 1.86 -12.03
CA GLY A 131 -13.22 1.25 -11.59
C GLY A 131 -12.34 2.19 -10.76
N ILE A 132 -12.65 2.35 -9.47
CA ILE A 132 -11.63 2.63 -8.47
C ILE A 132 -11.52 1.39 -7.59
N LYS A 133 -10.70 0.44 -8.04
CA LYS A 133 -10.15 -0.59 -7.16
C LYS A 133 -9.05 0.10 -6.35
N VAL A 134 -9.41 0.72 -5.22
CA VAL A 134 -8.40 1.23 -4.28
C VAL A 134 -7.68 0.01 -3.73
N ASP A 135 -6.45 -0.21 -4.19
CA ASP A 135 -5.52 -1.08 -3.50
C ASP A 135 -5.07 -0.32 -2.24
N LEU A 136 -5.57 -0.71 -1.07
CA LEU A 136 -5.23 -0.10 0.24
C LEU A 136 -3.77 -0.41 0.66
N SER A 137 -2.94 -0.94 -0.23
CA SER A 137 -1.54 -1.27 0.00
C SER A 137 -0.59 -0.12 -0.33
N LYS A 138 -0.94 1.14 -0.04
CA LYS A 138 0.05 2.22 -0.01
C LYS A 138 0.85 2.12 1.28
N LYS A 139 2.01 1.46 1.18
CA LYS A 139 3.13 1.61 2.11
C LYS A 139 3.39 3.11 2.29
N ALA A 140 3.50 3.56 3.54
CA ALA A 140 3.91 4.92 3.84
C ALA A 140 5.15 5.25 3.02
N VAL A 141 5.06 6.29 2.19
CA VAL A 141 6.22 6.83 1.49
C VAL A 141 7.09 7.41 2.59
N ASP A 142 8.20 6.73 2.84
CA ASP A 142 9.31 7.24 3.64
C ASP A 142 9.80 8.52 2.96
N ASP A 143 9.37 9.65 3.52
CA ASP A 143 9.98 10.97 3.34
C ASP A 143 11.34 10.92 4.03
N ASP A 144 12.38 10.97 3.21
CA ASP A 144 13.82 11.10 3.49
C ASP A 144 14.31 10.91 4.95
N GLY A 145 14.99 9.79 5.20
CA GLY A 145 15.73 9.59 6.45
C GLY A 145 16.70 8.42 6.40
N GLU A 146 17.99 8.75 6.53
CA GLU A 146 19.14 7.86 6.61
C GLU A 146 19.05 6.75 7.69
N GLN A 147 19.88 5.73 7.45
CA GLN A 147 20.27 4.57 8.27
C GLN A 147 20.19 4.71 9.80
N GLY A 148 19.78 3.61 10.46
CA GLY A 148 20.02 3.43 11.90
C GLY A 148 19.52 2.11 12.46
N GLU A 149 20.43 1.16 12.59
CA GLU A 149 20.31 -0.16 13.21
C GLU A 149 19.92 -0.11 14.69
N GLY A 150 19.36 -1.22 15.18
CA GLY A 150 18.79 -1.37 16.52
C GLY A 150 19.75 -1.07 17.68
N GLY A 151 19.21 -0.34 18.66
CA GLY A 151 19.80 -0.10 19.95
C GLY A 151 18.86 0.80 20.74
N ASP A 152 18.63 0.46 22.01
CA ASP A 152 17.78 1.15 22.98
C ASP A 152 17.97 2.68 22.92
N ARG A 153 17.11 3.37 22.18
CA ARG A 153 17.08 4.83 22.07
C ARG A 153 15.62 5.22 22.09
N LYS A 154 15.24 6.10 23.01
CA LYS A 154 14.09 6.98 22.78
C LYS A 154 14.36 7.68 21.44
N GLY A 155 13.84 7.11 20.36
CA GLY A 155 14.03 7.64 19.02
C GLY A 155 13.63 9.11 19.06
N GLU A 156 14.57 9.98 18.75
CA GLU A 156 14.30 11.41 18.67
C GLU A 156 13.14 11.57 17.69
N TYR A 157 12.03 12.13 18.18
CA TYR A 157 10.84 12.26 17.35
C TYR A 157 11.22 12.99 16.06
N PRO A 158 10.65 12.59 14.91
CA PRO A 158 10.93 13.23 13.62
C PRO A 158 10.91 14.75 13.73
N ASN A 159 11.84 15.44 13.06
CA ASN A 159 12.05 16.88 13.20
C ASN A 159 10.76 17.72 13.07
N LYS A 160 9.85 17.31 12.18
CA LYS A 160 8.50 17.91 12.02
C LYS A 160 7.67 17.82 13.32
N PHE A 161 7.69 16.67 14.00
CA PHE A 161 6.99 16.48 15.26
C PHE A 161 7.62 17.24 16.41
N ARG A 162 8.96 17.36 16.44
CA ARG A 162 9.65 18.21 17.44
C ARG A 162 9.28 19.68 17.27
N ALA A 163 9.22 20.18 16.03
CA ALA A 163 8.76 21.53 15.73
C ALA A 163 7.30 21.75 16.15
N ILE A 164 6.44 20.73 16.00
CA ILE A 164 5.04 20.78 16.48
C ILE A 164 4.98 20.83 18.01
N ILE A 165 5.74 19.98 18.73
CA ILE A 165 5.78 20.02 20.20
C ILE A 165 6.27 21.38 20.68
N GLU A 166 7.28 21.95 20.03
CA GLU A 166 7.77 23.29 20.34
C GLU A 166 6.70 24.36 20.08
N ALA A 167 5.99 24.30 18.95
CA ALA A 167 4.90 25.23 18.66
C ALA A 167 3.76 25.13 19.69
N VAL A 168 3.37 23.92 20.08
CA VAL A 168 2.34 23.68 21.10
C VAL A 168 2.77 24.18 22.47
N THR A 169 4.02 23.92 22.87
CA THR A 169 4.54 24.37 24.17
C THR A 169 4.79 25.87 24.23
N THR A 170 5.12 26.50 23.11
CA THR A 170 5.34 27.96 23.01
C THR A 170 4.08 28.75 22.66
N GLY A 171 2.96 28.07 22.40
CA GLY A 171 1.70 28.70 21.98
C GLY A 171 1.74 29.35 20.60
N LYS A 172 2.71 28.97 19.75
CA LYS A 172 2.83 29.48 18.38
C LYS A 172 1.84 28.73 17.47
N THR A 173 1.28 29.44 16.50
CA THR A 173 0.43 28.86 15.45
C THR A 173 1.20 27.82 14.66
N ILE A 174 0.66 26.61 14.55
CA ILE A 174 1.27 25.52 13.78
C ILE A 174 1.19 25.84 12.28
N GLU A 175 2.27 25.55 11.56
CA GLU A 175 2.33 25.77 10.11
C GLU A 175 1.16 25.10 9.38
N GLY A 176 0.46 25.87 8.54
CA GLY A 176 -0.70 25.41 7.77
C GLY A 176 -2.04 25.52 8.47
N ILE A 177 -2.08 25.81 9.78
CA ILE A 177 -3.33 26.00 10.53
C ILE A 177 -3.55 27.49 10.76
N ARG A 178 -4.69 28.01 10.28
CA ARG A 178 -5.15 29.37 10.61
C ARG A 178 -6.06 29.30 11.83
N GLU A 179 -5.89 30.25 12.75
CA GLU A 179 -6.80 30.42 13.88
C GLU A 179 -8.19 30.79 13.34
N ILE A 180 -9.18 29.98 13.71
CA ILE A 180 -10.58 30.25 13.40
C ILE A 180 -11.13 30.94 14.64
N GLU A 181 -11.60 32.17 14.49
CA GLU A 181 -12.31 32.85 15.57
C GLU A 181 -13.49 31.99 16.02
N GLU A 182 -13.77 31.96 17.32
CA GLU A 182 -14.92 31.22 17.88
C GLU A 182 -16.25 31.69 17.27
N ARG A 183 -16.26 32.86 16.62
CA ARG A 183 -17.39 33.42 15.90
C ARG A 183 -17.29 33.16 14.40
N VAL A 184 -18.39 32.70 13.81
CA VAL A 184 -18.56 32.61 12.36
C VAL A 184 -18.44 34.01 11.74
N VAL A 185 -17.33 34.30 11.07
CA VAL A 185 -17.17 35.51 10.26
C VAL A 185 -18.09 35.39 9.05
N ARG A 186 -19.24 36.05 9.09
CA ARG A 186 -20.18 36.10 7.96
C ARG A 186 -19.67 37.12 6.96
N VAL A 187 -19.22 36.64 5.79
CA VAL A 187 -18.80 37.51 4.69
C VAL A 187 -20.06 38.17 4.10
N GLU A 188 -20.08 39.50 4.05
CA GLU A 188 -21.17 40.27 3.46
C GLU A 188 -21.41 39.80 2.01
N GLY A 189 -22.63 39.34 1.72
CA GLY A 189 -23.05 38.85 0.40
C GLY A 189 -23.11 37.32 0.22
N VAL A 190 -22.71 36.51 1.20
CA VAL A 190 -22.84 35.04 1.15
C VAL A 190 -24.06 34.58 1.93
N SER A 191 -25.18 34.33 1.23
CA SER A 191 -26.39 33.75 1.85
C SER A 191 -26.25 32.22 2.01
N PRO A 192 -26.59 31.65 3.17
CA PRO A 192 -26.61 30.20 3.37
C PRO A 192 -27.73 29.50 2.59
N VAL A 193 -28.76 30.26 2.17
CA VAL A 193 -29.87 29.77 1.36
C VAL A 193 -29.80 30.35 -0.04
N GLY A 194 -29.78 29.48 -1.05
CA GLY A 194 -29.89 29.89 -2.45
C GLY A 194 -31.33 30.26 -2.79
N GLY A 195 -31.56 31.38 -3.47
CA GLY A 195 -32.91 31.88 -3.82
C GLY A 195 -33.70 31.05 -4.84
N ARG A 196 -33.25 29.84 -5.20
CA ARG A 196 -33.93 28.96 -6.15
C ARG A 196 -34.86 28.01 -5.42
N LYS A 197 -36.12 27.93 -5.86
CA LYS A 197 -37.09 26.94 -5.38
C LYS A 197 -36.53 25.53 -5.60
N VAL A 198 -36.31 24.78 -4.52
CA VAL A 198 -35.78 23.42 -4.58
C VAL A 198 -36.72 22.56 -5.42
N PRO A 199 -36.25 21.91 -6.50
CA PRO A 199 -37.07 21.00 -7.27
C PRO A 199 -37.61 19.88 -6.40
N LEU A 200 -38.90 19.60 -6.53
CA LEU A 200 -39.55 18.52 -5.79
C LEU A 200 -38.88 17.19 -6.10
N LYS A 201 -38.59 16.44 -5.04
CA LYS A 201 -38.03 15.11 -5.20
C LYS A 201 -39.05 14.20 -5.91
N PRO A 202 -38.62 13.22 -6.71
CA PRO A 202 -39.54 12.41 -7.50
C PRO A 202 -40.58 11.65 -6.65
N TRP A 203 -40.26 11.33 -5.40
CA TRP A 203 -41.19 10.70 -4.45
C TRP A 203 -42.19 11.66 -3.79
N GLU A 204 -42.03 12.98 -3.96
CA GLU A 204 -42.96 14.00 -3.42
C GLU A 204 -44.07 14.36 -4.41
N LYS A 205 -43.96 13.95 -5.68
CA LYS A 205 -44.91 14.31 -6.75
C LYS A 205 -46.34 13.79 -6.51
N ASN A 206 -46.51 12.67 -5.80
CA ASN A 206 -47.82 12.06 -5.56
C ASN A 206 -48.60 12.66 -4.38
N LYS A 207 -47.96 13.47 -3.52
CA LYS A 207 -48.66 14.15 -2.41
C LYS A 207 -49.49 15.35 -2.89
N ALA A 208 -49.14 15.94 -4.04
CA ALA A 208 -49.85 17.10 -4.59
C ALA A 208 -51.25 16.76 -5.15
N MET A 209 -51.59 15.49 -5.32
CA MET A 209 -52.86 15.07 -5.96
C MET A 209 -54.01 14.82 -4.96
N VAL A 210 -53.75 14.93 -3.64
CA VAL A 210 -54.74 14.61 -2.58
C VAL A 210 -55.41 15.88 -2.00
N VAL A 211 -54.98 17.09 -2.38
CA VAL A 211 -55.52 18.36 -1.84
C VAL A 211 -56.48 19.04 -2.81
N GLU A 212 -57.48 18.32 -3.32
CA GLU A 212 -58.64 18.95 -3.98
C GLU A 212 -59.97 18.25 -3.67
N ASN A 213 -60.11 17.61 -2.50
CA ASN A 213 -61.43 17.29 -1.94
C ASN A 213 -61.32 17.26 -0.41
N GLY A 214 -61.98 18.22 0.25
CA GLY A 214 -61.73 18.58 1.63
C GLY A 214 -62.20 17.57 2.68
N ALA A 215 -61.48 17.53 3.80
CA ALA A 215 -62.01 17.38 5.15
C ALA A 215 -60.89 17.62 6.17
N ALA A 216 -61.20 18.43 7.17
CA ALA A 216 -60.35 18.71 8.32
C ALA A 216 -60.14 17.47 9.20
N GLY A 217 -58.92 17.24 9.68
CA GLY A 217 -58.61 16.24 10.73
C GLY A 217 -57.11 16.00 10.88
N PRO A 218 -56.60 15.73 12.11
CA PRO A 218 -55.40 16.38 12.63
C PRO A 218 -54.14 15.51 12.58
N GLY A 219 -52.98 16.17 12.50
CA GLY A 219 -51.67 15.57 12.76
C GLY A 219 -50.99 14.98 11.53
N GLU A 220 -49.97 15.67 11.03
CA GLU A 220 -48.60 15.15 11.01
C GLU A 220 -47.69 16.18 10.36
N GLU A 221 -46.69 16.58 11.14
CA GLU A 221 -45.66 17.57 10.85
C GLU A 221 -44.78 17.11 9.68
N GLY A 222 -45.27 17.30 8.45
CA GLY A 222 -44.47 17.20 7.22
C GLY A 222 -43.78 18.51 6.85
N GLY A 223 -43.81 19.51 7.74
CA GLY A 223 -43.11 20.77 7.57
C GLY A 223 -41.62 20.55 7.74
N ASN A 224 -40.82 21.01 6.77
CA ASN A 224 -39.37 21.01 6.81
C ASN A 224 -38.84 21.28 8.23
N HIS A 225 -38.33 20.24 8.88
CA HIS A 225 -37.62 20.32 10.16
C HIS A 225 -36.38 21.24 10.08
N PHE A 226 -35.97 21.64 8.87
CA PHE A 226 -34.97 22.67 8.61
C PHE A 226 -35.45 24.11 8.82
N GLY A 227 -36.75 24.38 8.88
CA GLY A 227 -37.28 25.74 9.05
C GLY A 227 -36.88 26.38 10.38
N LYS A 228 -36.65 25.57 11.41
CA LYS A 228 -36.20 26.01 12.75
C LYS A 228 -34.67 26.00 12.91
N VAL A 229 -33.94 25.59 11.88
CA VAL A 229 -32.46 25.49 11.88
C VAL A 229 -31.82 26.64 11.08
N LEU A 230 -32.66 27.49 10.47
CA LEU A 230 -32.19 28.74 9.89
C LEU A 230 -31.89 29.71 11.03
N ASP A 231 -30.66 30.20 11.03
CA ASP A 231 -30.13 31.20 11.93
C ASP A 231 -30.97 32.50 11.80
N GLU A 232 -31.86 32.75 12.76
CA GLU A 232 -32.78 33.91 12.77
C GLU A 232 -32.04 35.25 12.85
N ASP A 233 -30.76 35.24 13.26
CA ASP A 233 -29.90 36.42 13.32
C ASP A 233 -29.25 36.75 11.96
N PHE A 234 -29.62 36.09 10.86
CA PHE A 234 -29.12 36.43 9.53
C PHE A 234 -29.83 37.67 8.97
N PRO A 235 -29.11 38.74 8.57
CA PRO A 235 -29.75 39.96 8.08
C PRO A 235 -30.58 39.65 6.83
N PRO A 236 -31.83 40.16 6.75
CA PRO A 236 -32.66 39.96 5.57
C PRO A 236 -31.98 40.60 4.34
N LEU A 237 -32.12 39.96 3.19
CA LEU A 237 -31.62 40.49 1.92
C LEU A 237 -32.25 41.87 1.66
N PRO A 238 -31.52 42.84 1.07
CA PRO A 238 -32.16 44.02 0.50
C PRO A 238 -33.12 43.54 -0.59
N GLU A 239 -34.39 43.95 -0.52
CA GLU A 239 -35.40 43.67 -1.53
C GLU A 239 -34.87 44.10 -2.91
N ALA A 240 -34.88 43.17 -3.87
CA ALA A 240 -34.54 43.39 -5.27
C ALA A 240 -35.81 43.37 -6.13
#